data_AF-A0A8J3RA03-F1
#
_entry.id   AF-A0A8J3RA03-F1
#
_cell.length_a   1.000
_cell.length_b   1.000
_cell.length_c   1.000
_cell.angle_alpha   90.00
_cell.angle_beta   90.00
_cell.angle_gamma   90.00
#
_symmetry.space_group_name_H-M   'P 1'
#
loop_
_entity.id
_entity.type
_entity.pdbx_description
1 polymer ?
#
loop_
_entity_poly.entity_id
_entity_poly.type
_entity_poly.pdbx_seq_one_letter_code
_entity_poly.pdbx_strand_id
1 'polypeptide(L)'
;MEPVSQRKNSGAASAATRATRAVATGAGASDRRDHLVKLAAELFARKGFQATTVREIALEAGILSGSLYHHFDSKETIVDEVLRTFLDDVTARYRAALSGDGDPRSVLSEMVRVGFGSLDAHRAAITVMQNDWSYLRSLPDDRFGYLDRAEDEVERMWVEQIRRGQAVGQFRSDVDPKLTYRMIRDTVWVTARWFRPDGHLDTGALADHFVKVLFDGLASGDETGGSR
;
A
#
# COMPACT_ATOMS: atom_id res chain seq x y z
N MET A 1 75.29 6.07 -12.72
CA MET A 1 74.55 6.51 -13.92
C MET A 1 73.57 5.39 -14.23
N GLU A 2 72.33 5.51 -13.75
CA GLU A 2 71.25 4.53 -13.94
C GLU A 2 69.92 5.31 -14.08
N PRO A 3 69.01 4.91 -14.98
CA PRO A 3 67.82 5.69 -15.29
C PRO A 3 66.56 5.24 -14.52
N VAL A 4 65.68 6.22 -14.36
CA VAL A 4 64.31 6.17 -13.82
C VAL A 4 63.40 5.29 -14.67
N SER A 5 62.62 4.40 -14.03
CA SER A 5 61.48 3.72 -14.64
C SER A 5 60.18 4.15 -13.94
N GLN A 6 59.38 4.97 -14.62
CA GLN A 6 57.99 5.21 -14.28
C GLN A 6 57.10 4.32 -15.14
N ARG A 7 56.24 3.49 -14.52
CA ARG A 7 55.04 2.96 -15.19
C ARG A 7 53.82 2.95 -14.27
N LYS A 8 52.81 3.68 -14.78
CA LYS A 8 51.37 3.41 -14.82
C LYS A 8 50.57 3.43 -13.52
N ASN A 9 49.86 4.56 -13.32
CA ASN A 9 48.65 4.64 -12.49
C ASN A 9 47.45 5.17 -13.30
N SER A 10 47.15 4.54 -14.45
CA SER A 10 46.08 5.00 -15.37
C SER A 10 44.83 4.11 -15.41
N GLY A 11 44.75 3.07 -14.58
CA GLY A 11 43.63 2.11 -14.59
C GLY A 11 42.49 2.45 -13.62
N ALA A 12 42.79 3.07 -12.47
CA ALA A 12 41.82 3.24 -11.38
C ALA A 12 40.78 4.36 -11.63
N ALA A 13 41.17 5.46 -12.27
CA ALA A 13 40.27 6.60 -12.53
C ALA A 13 39.18 6.28 -13.57
N SER A 14 39.45 5.37 -14.52
CA SER A 14 38.48 4.96 -15.54
C SER A 14 37.40 4.02 -15.01
N ALA A 15 37.70 3.24 -13.97
CA ALA A 15 36.74 2.31 -13.35
C ALA A 15 35.76 3.04 -12.43
N ALA A 16 36.26 4.00 -11.63
CA ALA A 16 35.43 4.83 -10.77
C ALA A 16 34.40 5.65 -11.56
N THR A 17 34.81 6.27 -12.67
CA THR A 17 33.93 7.08 -13.54
C THR A 17 32.84 6.23 -14.24
N ARG A 18 33.11 4.95 -14.55
CA ARG A 18 32.10 4.03 -15.09
C ARG A 18 31.07 3.59 -14.05
N ALA A 19 31.50 3.35 -12.81
CA ALA A 19 30.62 2.96 -11.72
C ALA A 19 29.64 4.09 -11.34
N THR A 20 30.12 5.34 -11.26
CA THR A 20 29.24 6.49 -10.94
C THR A 20 28.23 6.78 -12.05
N ARG A 21 28.61 6.57 -13.32
CA ARG A 21 27.70 6.76 -14.46
C ARG A 21 26.63 5.66 -14.56
N ALA A 22 26.97 4.41 -14.22
CA ALA A 22 26.02 3.29 -14.20
C ALA A 22 24.95 3.45 -13.10
N VAL A 23 25.35 3.94 -11.92
CA VAL A 23 24.43 4.23 -10.79
C VAL A 23 23.49 5.39 -11.15
N ALA A 24 23.98 6.46 -11.79
CA ALA A 24 23.15 7.58 -12.23
C ALA A 24 22.18 7.22 -13.36
N THR A 25 22.57 6.33 -14.30
CA THR A 25 21.65 5.82 -15.33
C THR A 25 20.61 4.85 -14.79
N GLY A 26 20.94 4.08 -13.75
CA GLY A 26 20.02 3.17 -13.07
C GLY A 26 18.98 3.92 -12.23
N ALA A 27 19.40 4.92 -11.46
CA ALA A 27 18.51 5.77 -10.67
C ALA A 27 17.52 6.55 -11.57
N GLY A 28 18.00 7.21 -12.63
CA GLY A 28 17.10 7.95 -13.54
C GLY A 28 16.14 7.07 -14.35
N ALA A 29 16.50 5.79 -14.60
CA ALA A 29 15.61 4.84 -15.25
C ALA A 29 14.55 4.28 -14.28
N SER A 30 14.91 4.04 -13.01
CA SER A 30 13.98 3.65 -11.95
C SER A 30 12.98 4.76 -11.66
N ASP A 31 13.45 6.01 -11.48
CA ASP A 31 12.60 7.17 -11.23
C ASP A 31 11.59 7.39 -12.37
N ARG A 32 12.01 7.14 -13.61
CA ARG A 32 11.12 7.20 -14.77
C ARG A 32 10.09 6.08 -14.76
N ARG A 33 10.48 4.85 -14.42
CA ARG A 33 9.56 3.72 -14.32
C ARG A 33 8.49 3.99 -13.26
N ASP A 34 8.91 4.43 -12.07
CA ASP A 34 8.02 4.74 -10.95
C ASP A 34 7.04 5.86 -11.31
N HIS A 35 7.52 6.90 -11.99
CA HIS A 35 6.68 7.96 -12.51
C HIS A 35 5.60 7.45 -13.48
N LEU A 36 5.98 6.56 -14.41
CA LEU A 36 5.05 5.95 -15.36
C LEU A 36 4.01 5.05 -14.65
N VAL A 37 4.43 4.28 -13.65
CA VAL A 37 3.54 3.45 -12.82
C VAL A 37 2.51 4.33 -12.10
N LYS A 38 2.94 5.41 -11.46
CA LYS A 38 2.04 6.34 -10.76
C LYS A 38 1.02 6.97 -11.71
N LEU A 39 1.49 7.46 -12.85
CA LEU A 39 0.63 8.09 -13.86
C LEU A 39 -0.38 7.10 -14.45
N ALA A 40 0.05 5.88 -14.73
CA ALA A 40 -0.85 4.82 -15.17
C ALA A 40 -1.88 4.43 -14.10
N ALA A 41 -1.48 4.35 -12.83
CA ALA A 41 -2.38 4.09 -11.72
C ALA A 41 -3.50 5.13 -11.64
N GLU A 42 -3.15 6.41 -11.77
CA GLU A 42 -4.13 7.49 -11.80
C GLU A 42 -5.07 7.39 -13.01
N LEU A 43 -4.55 7.05 -14.19
CA LEU A 43 -5.37 6.87 -15.39
C LEU A 43 -6.32 5.67 -15.24
N PHE A 44 -5.86 4.54 -14.69
CA PHE A 44 -6.70 3.39 -14.37
C PHE A 44 -7.77 3.75 -13.33
N ALA A 45 -7.43 4.50 -12.29
CA ALA A 45 -8.38 4.93 -11.29
C ALA A 45 -9.48 5.85 -11.87
N ARG A 46 -9.13 6.72 -12.84
CA ARG A 46 -10.08 7.65 -13.49
C ARG A 46 -10.96 6.99 -14.55
N LYS A 47 -10.39 6.11 -15.38
CA LYS A 47 -11.08 5.56 -16.57
C LYS A 47 -11.49 4.09 -16.41
N GLY A 48 -11.01 3.40 -15.39
CA GLY A 48 -11.06 1.95 -15.26
C GLY A 48 -9.88 1.27 -15.95
N PHE A 49 -9.39 0.16 -15.39
CA PHE A 49 -8.28 -0.59 -15.96
C PHE A 49 -8.61 -1.10 -17.37
N GLN A 50 -9.80 -1.67 -17.56
CA GLN A 50 -10.21 -2.27 -18.82
C GLN A 50 -10.27 -1.25 -19.97
N ALA A 51 -10.81 -0.06 -19.71
CA ALA A 51 -11.02 0.99 -20.71
C ALA A 51 -9.75 1.79 -21.04
N THR A 52 -8.67 1.62 -20.28
CA THR A 52 -7.40 2.32 -20.51
C THR A 52 -6.51 1.51 -21.46
N THR A 53 -5.83 2.18 -22.38
CA THR A 53 -4.87 1.59 -23.32
C THR A 53 -3.44 2.04 -23.03
N VAL A 54 -2.45 1.22 -23.44
CA VAL A 54 -1.01 1.57 -23.34
C VAL A 54 -0.70 2.87 -24.11
N ARG A 55 -1.40 3.11 -25.22
CA ARG A 55 -1.24 4.34 -26.00
C ARG A 55 -1.68 5.59 -25.23
N GLU A 56 -2.78 5.51 -24.48
CA GLU A 56 -3.25 6.63 -23.65
C GLU A 56 -2.30 6.89 -22.49
N ILE A 57 -1.75 5.86 -21.86
CA ILE A 57 -0.73 6.01 -20.81
C ILE A 57 0.51 6.74 -21.38
N ALA A 58 0.98 6.33 -22.56
CA ALA A 58 2.12 6.97 -23.22
C ALA A 58 1.83 8.45 -23.56
N LEU A 59 0.62 8.73 -24.04
CA LEU A 59 0.17 10.10 -24.35
C LEU A 59 0.15 10.97 -23.09
N GLU A 60 -0.45 10.48 -22.01
CA GLU A 60 -0.53 11.17 -20.71
C GLU A 60 0.88 11.43 -20.14
N ALA A 61 1.81 10.48 -20.33
CA ALA A 61 3.21 10.62 -19.94
C ALA A 61 4.06 11.49 -20.88
N GLY A 62 3.50 11.98 -21.99
CA GLY A 62 4.23 12.80 -22.97
C GLY A 62 5.33 12.05 -23.74
N ILE A 63 5.20 10.73 -23.90
CA ILE A 63 6.17 9.88 -24.60
C ILE A 63 5.52 9.11 -25.76
N LEU A 64 6.37 8.53 -26.62
CA LEU A 64 5.91 7.64 -27.70
C LEU A 64 5.49 6.28 -27.11
N SER A 65 4.45 5.66 -27.67
CA SER A 65 4.00 4.31 -27.25
C SER A 65 5.13 3.28 -27.28
N GLY A 66 6.00 3.32 -28.29
CA GLY A 66 7.18 2.45 -28.38
C GLY A 66 8.14 2.64 -27.19
N SER A 67 8.26 3.86 -26.66
CA SER A 67 9.07 4.12 -25.47
C SER A 67 8.49 3.48 -24.21
N LEU A 68 7.16 3.42 -24.09
CA LEU A 68 6.50 2.77 -22.95
C LEU A 68 6.71 1.24 -22.97
N TYR A 69 6.72 0.63 -24.16
CA TYR A 69 7.03 -0.80 -24.33
C TYR A 69 8.48 -1.18 -23.96
N HIS A 70 9.40 -0.22 -23.88
CA HIS A 70 10.73 -0.49 -23.32
C HIS A 70 10.72 -0.63 -21.78
N HIS A 71 9.67 -0.14 -21.12
CA HIS A 71 9.52 -0.24 -19.66
C HIS A 71 8.59 -1.39 -19.26
N PHE A 72 7.52 -1.63 -20.02
CA PHE A 72 6.48 -2.60 -19.67
C PHE A 72 6.02 -3.40 -20.89
N ASP A 73 5.97 -4.72 -20.74
CA ASP A 73 5.54 -5.62 -21.81
C ASP A 73 4.03 -5.53 -22.08
N SER A 74 3.24 -5.16 -21.07
CA SER A 74 1.78 -5.05 -21.20
C SER A 74 1.16 -4.11 -20.17
N LYS A 75 -0.11 -3.76 -20.37
CA LYS A 75 -0.91 -2.98 -19.40
C LYS A 75 -1.07 -3.72 -18.07
N GLU A 76 -1.20 -5.04 -18.13
CA GLU A 76 -1.27 -5.94 -16.98
C GLU A 76 0.04 -5.92 -16.16
N THR A 77 1.19 -5.71 -16.80
CA THR A 77 2.47 -5.53 -16.08
C THR A 77 2.48 -4.25 -15.28
N ILE A 78 1.92 -3.17 -15.84
CA ILE A 78 1.84 -1.90 -15.14
C ILE A 78 0.92 -2.00 -13.92
N VAL A 79 -0.28 -2.56 -14.08
CA VAL A 79 -1.22 -2.69 -12.94
C VAL A 79 -0.72 -3.68 -11.89
N ASP A 80 -0.01 -4.73 -12.30
CA ASP A 80 0.64 -5.66 -11.36
C ASP A 80 1.65 -4.93 -10.47
N GLU A 81 2.48 -4.06 -11.05
CA GLU A 81 3.44 -3.25 -10.31
C GLU A 81 2.75 -2.24 -9.36
N VAL A 82 1.66 -1.61 -9.81
CA VAL A 82 0.82 -0.73 -8.96
C VAL A 82 0.31 -1.48 -7.72
N LEU A 83 -0.30 -2.65 -7.92
CA LEU A 83 -0.95 -3.40 -6.85
C LEU A 83 0.06 -4.06 -5.91
N ARG A 84 1.18 -4.57 -6.42
CA ARG A 84 2.27 -5.10 -5.59
C ARG A 84 2.87 -4.03 -4.71
N THR A 85 3.20 -2.87 -5.27
CA THR A 85 3.75 -1.74 -4.50
C THR A 85 2.83 -1.34 -3.36
N PHE A 86 1.52 -1.26 -3.63
CA PHE A 86 0.52 -0.98 -2.61
C PHE A 86 0.45 -2.06 -1.52
N LEU A 87 0.32 -3.32 -1.91
CA LEU A 87 0.16 -4.43 -0.96
C LEU A 87 1.42 -4.66 -0.13
N ASP A 88 2.60 -4.55 -0.74
CA ASP A 88 3.87 -4.71 -0.04
C ASP A 88 4.05 -3.62 1.02
N ASP A 89 3.76 -2.36 0.69
CA ASP A 89 3.83 -1.25 1.66
C ASP A 89 2.82 -1.42 2.80
N VAL A 90 1.54 -1.67 2.49
CA VAL A 90 0.50 -1.83 3.53
C VAL A 90 0.78 -3.04 4.41
N THR A 91 1.16 -4.17 3.84
CA THR A 91 1.47 -5.38 4.61
C THR A 91 2.72 -5.19 5.47
N ALA A 92 3.76 -4.51 4.96
CA ALA A 92 4.93 -4.16 5.74
C ALA A 92 4.59 -3.28 6.94
N ARG A 93 3.71 -2.28 6.76
CA ARG A 93 3.24 -1.42 7.86
C ARG A 93 2.41 -2.17 8.90
N TYR A 94 1.55 -3.10 8.49
CA TYR A 94 0.86 -3.98 9.44
C TYR A 94 1.84 -4.86 10.23
N ARG A 95 2.83 -5.47 9.56
CA ARG A 95 3.87 -6.25 10.24
C ARG A 95 4.67 -5.40 11.23
N ALA A 96 5.00 -4.16 10.88
CA ALA A 96 5.67 -3.22 11.76
C ALA A 96 4.83 -2.89 13.01
N ALA A 97 3.53 -2.60 12.84
CA ALA A 97 2.61 -2.36 13.95
C ALA A 97 2.52 -3.56 14.91
N LEU A 98 2.49 -4.78 14.36
CA LEU A 98 2.44 -6.03 15.14
C LEU A 98 3.75 -6.37 15.86
N SER A 99 4.89 -5.86 15.38
CA SER A 99 6.21 -6.15 15.95
C SER A 99 6.56 -5.27 17.14
N GLY A 100 5.74 -4.27 17.46
CA GLY A 100 5.93 -3.40 18.62
C GLY A 100 5.56 -4.07 19.95
N ASP A 101 6.07 -3.53 21.06
CA ASP A 101 5.79 -3.99 22.42
C ASP A 101 4.47 -3.43 23.00
N GLY A 102 3.59 -2.90 22.14
CA GLY A 102 2.32 -2.32 22.55
C GLY A 102 1.33 -3.34 23.08
N ASP A 103 0.39 -2.88 23.90
CA ASP A 103 -0.75 -3.69 24.29
C ASP A 103 -1.70 -3.93 23.10
N PRO A 104 -2.56 -4.96 23.14
CA PRO A 104 -3.47 -5.28 22.04
C PRO A 104 -4.29 -4.09 21.54
N ARG A 105 -4.81 -3.24 22.44
CA ARG A 105 -5.54 -2.01 22.08
C ARG A 105 -4.67 -1.05 21.26
N SER A 106 -3.45 -0.77 21.71
CA SER A 106 -2.54 0.16 21.02
C SER A 106 -2.14 -0.37 19.65
N VAL A 107 -1.81 -1.67 19.55
CA VAL A 107 -1.44 -2.28 18.27
C VAL A 107 -2.62 -2.28 17.31
N LEU A 108 -3.83 -2.66 17.75
CA LEU A 108 -5.02 -2.64 16.89
C LEU A 108 -5.36 -1.21 16.44
N SER A 109 -5.17 -0.21 17.32
CA SER A 109 -5.31 1.21 16.95
C SER A 109 -4.33 1.61 15.85
N GLU A 110 -3.08 1.15 15.93
CA GLU A 110 -2.07 1.43 14.91
C GLU A 110 -2.41 0.74 13.58
N MET A 111 -2.90 -0.49 13.62
CA MET A 111 -3.40 -1.16 12.41
C MET A 111 -4.56 -0.37 11.77
N VAL A 112 -5.48 0.21 12.55
CA VAL A 112 -6.52 1.11 12.01
C VAL A 112 -5.89 2.32 11.32
N ARG A 113 -4.89 2.96 11.94
CA ARG A 113 -4.16 4.10 11.35
C ARG A 113 -3.46 3.75 10.04
N VAL A 114 -2.82 2.58 9.97
CA VAL A 114 -2.22 2.05 8.73
C VAL A 114 -3.28 1.94 7.63
N GLY A 115 -4.45 1.39 7.95
CA GLY A 115 -5.57 1.27 7.01
C GLY A 115 -6.02 2.63 6.45
N PHE A 116 -6.28 3.61 7.31
CA PHE A 116 -6.69 4.95 6.86
C PHE A 116 -5.57 5.72 6.16
N GLY A 117 -4.32 5.60 6.63
CA GLY A 117 -3.16 6.25 6.02
C GLY A 117 -2.93 5.80 4.57
N SER A 118 -3.35 4.57 4.23
CA SER A 118 -3.28 4.07 2.85
C SER A 118 -4.21 4.80 1.87
N LEU A 119 -5.29 5.44 2.36
CA LEU A 119 -6.26 6.14 1.53
C LEU A 119 -5.67 7.35 0.79
N ASP A 120 -4.67 7.99 1.38
CA ASP A 120 -3.96 9.11 0.77
C ASP A 120 -2.78 8.63 -0.08
N ALA A 121 -1.92 7.80 0.52
CA ALA A 121 -0.69 7.31 -0.13
C ALA A 121 -0.95 6.45 -1.38
N HIS A 122 -2.04 5.69 -1.40
CA HIS A 122 -2.32 4.67 -2.42
C HIS A 122 -3.72 4.76 -3.02
N ARG A 123 -4.32 5.96 -3.02
CA ARG A 123 -5.69 6.22 -3.52
C ARG A 123 -5.98 5.55 -4.87
N ALA A 124 -5.04 5.69 -5.82
CA ALA A 124 -5.20 5.16 -7.16
C ALA A 124 -5.26 3.62 -7.17
N ALA A 125 -4.35 2.95 -6.47
CA ALA A 125 -4.33 1.49 -6.34
C ALA A 125 -5.61 0.96 -5.68
N ILE A 126 -6.07 1.61 -4.61
CA ILE A 126 -7.32 1.26 -3.92
C ILE A 126 -8.52 1.40 -4.86
N THR A 127 -8.56 2.48 -5.66
CA THR A 127 -9.63 2.69 -6.64
C THR A 127 -9.62 1.61 -7.72
N VAL A 128 -8.44 1.23 -8.22
CA VAL A 128 -8.29 0.13 -9.19
C VAL A 128 -8.79 -1.19 -8.59
N MET A 129 -8.43 -1.51 -7.34
CA MET A 129 -9.00 -2.67 -6.66
C MET A 129 -10.52 -2.58 -6.60
N GLN A 130 -11.09 -1.46 -6.16
CA GLN A 130 -12.54 -1.31 -6.05
C GLN A 130 -13.31 -1.51 -7.36
N ASN A 131 -12.74 -1.05 -8.47
CA ASN A 131 -13.40 -1.07 -9.77
C ASN A 131 -13.17 -2.38 -10.54
N ASP A 132 -11.98 -2.96 -10.43
CA ASP A 132 -11.51 -4.00 -11.35
C ASP A 132 -11.14 -5.33 -10.65
N TRP A 133 -11.33 -5.49 -9.33
CA TRP A 133 -10.92 -6.70 -8.57
C TRP A 133 -11.37 -8.01 -9.21
N SER A 134 -12.68 -8.11 -9.50
CA SER A 134 -13.28 -9.33 -10.06
C SER A 134 -12.70 -9.65 -11.44
N TYR A 135 -12.41 -8.64 -12.23
CA TYR A 135 -11.80 -8.82 -13.55
C TYR A 135 -10.34 -9.27 -13.43
N LEU A 136 -9.54 -8.61 -12.59
CA LEU A 136 -8.14 -8.95 -12.38
C LEU A 136 -7.98 -10.40 -11.89
N ARG A 137 -8.87 -10.86 -11.00
CA ARG A 137 -8.91 -12.26 -10.52
C ARG A 137 -9.37 -13.27 -11.57
N SER A 138 -10.06 -12.81 -12.61
CA SER A 138 -10.52 -13.68 -13.72
C SER A 138 -9.46 -13.86 -14.81
N LEU A 139 -8.34 -13.14 -14.75
CA LEU A 139 -7.29 -13.24 -15.75
C LEU A 139 -6.59 -14.61 -15.70
N PRO A 140 -6.13 -15.15 -16.85
CA PRO A 140 -5.45 -16.43 -16.91
C PRO A 140 -4.17 -16.50 -16.07
N ASP A 141 -3.68 -17.73 -15.88
CA ASP A 141 -2.36 -18.06 -15.32
C ASP A 141 -2.10 -17.62 -13.87
N ASP A 142 -3.17 -17.37 -13.10
CA ASP A 142 -3.09 -16.93 -11.69
C ASP A 142 -2.22 -15.68 -11.49
N ARG A 143 -2.14 -14.81 -12.52
CA ARG A 143 -1.25 -13.63 -12.51
C ARG A 143 -1.46 -12.76 -11.26
N PHE A 144 -2.71 -12.65 -10.82
CA PHE A 144 -3.14 -11.86 -9.67
C PHE A 144 -3.53 -12.71 -8.45
N GLY A 145 -3.19 -14.00 -8.39
CA GLY A 145 -3.50 -14.86 -7.23
C GLY A 145 -2.82 -14.43 -5.92
N TYR A 146 -1.80 -13.57 -6.00
CA TYR A 146 -1.19 -12.97 -4.81
C TYR A 146 -2.14 -12.02 -4.08
N LEU A 147 -3.15 -11.46 -4.76
CA LEU A 147 -4.15 -10.59 -4.15
C LEU A 147 -4.91 -11.34 -3.04
N ASP A 148 -5.33 -12.58 -3.32
CA ASP A 148 -6.03 -13.43 -2.36
C ASP A 148 -5.13 -13.84 -1.20
N ARG A 149 -3.86 -14.15 -1.50
CA ARG A 149 -2.88 -14.49 -0.46
C ARG A 149 -2.59 -13.30 0.46
N ALA A 150 -2.52 -12.09 -0.08
CA ALA A 150 -2.35 -10.87 0.70
C ALA A 150 -3.59 -10.56 1.55
N GLU A 151 -4.80 -10.74 1.00
CA GLU A 151 -6.05 -10.59 1.76
C GLU A 151 -6.11 -11.58 2.93
N ASP A 152 -5.77 -12.85 2.68
CA ASP A 152 -5.71 -13.90 3.70
C ASP A 152 -4.66 -13.60 4.78
N GLU A 153 -3.49 -13.09 4.40
CA GLU A 153 -2.43 -12.71 5.35
C GLU A 153 -2.89 -11.57 6.26
N VAL A 154 -3.46 -10.51 5.68
CA VAL A 154 -3.99 -9.37 6.43
C VAL A 154 -5.13 -9.80 7.34
N GLU A 155 -6.07 -10.64 6.87
CA GLU A 155 -7.14 -11.18 7.71
C GLU A 155 -6.57 -11.92 8.93
N ARG A 156 -5.58 -12.80 8.72
CA ARG A 156 -4.96 -13.55 9.83
C ARG A 156 -4.30 -12.62 10.85
N MET A 157 -3.57 -11.59 10.40
CA MET A 157 -2.93 -10.60 11.25
C MET A 157 -3.95 -9.91 12.17
N TRP A 158 -5.06 -9.43 11.61
CA TRP A 158 -6.12 -8.75 12.35
C TRP A 158 -6.84 -9.69 13.32
N VAL A 159 -7.22 -10.86 12.84
CA VAL A 159 -7.94 -11.87 13.64
C VAL A 159 -7.10 -12.32 14.83
N GLU A 160 -5.81 -12.56 14.64
CA GLU A 160 -4.91 -12.96 15.71
C GLU A 160 -4.73 -11.85 16.76
N GLN A 161 -4.61 -10.59 16.33
CA GLN A 161 -4.53 -9.50 17.29
C GLN A 161 -5.83 -9.34 18.10
N ILE A 162 -6.99 -9.48 17.46
CA ILE A 162 -8.27 -9.44 18.20
C ILE A 162 -8.33 -10.59 19.22
N ARG A 163 -7.91 -11.80 18.84
CA ARG A 163 -7.83 -12.94 19.78
C ARG A 163 -6.88 -12.69 20.94
N ARG A 164 -5.70 -12.12 20.67
CA ARG A 164 -4.73 -11.78 21.73
C ARG A 164 -5.34 -10.80 22.73
N GLY A 165 -6.02 -9.76 22.26
CA GLY A 165 -6.72 -8.82 23.14
C GLY A 165 -7.85 -9.45 23.95
N GLN A 166 -8.59 -10.43 23.37
CA GLN A 166 -9.58 -11.22 24.10
C GLN A 166 -8.93 -12.10 25.17
N ALA A 167 -7.82 -12.75 24.86
CA ALA A 167 -7.11 -13.66 25.77
C ALA A 167 -6.58 -12.95 27.02
N VAL A 168 -6.20 -11.68 26.91
CA VAL A 168 -5.75 -10.86 28.05
C VAL A 168 -6.86 -10.01 28.68
N GLY A 169 -8.12 -10.21 28.25
CA GLY A 169 -9.28 -9.48 28.79
C GLY A 169 -9.39 -8.01 28.41
N GLN A 170 -8.61 -7.54 27.42
CA GLN A 170 -8.71 -6.17 26.90
C GLN A 170 -9.88 -5.99 25.94
N PHE A 171 -10.25 -7.05 25.20
CA PHE A 171 -11.39 -7.03 24.27
C PHE A 171 -12.48 -8.00 24.74
N ARG A 172 -13.73 -7.65 24.43
CA ARG A 172 -14.90 -8.48 24.77
C ARG A 172 -14.83 -9.85 24.08
N SER A 173 -15.07 -10.92 24.83
CA SER A 173 -14.94 -12.30 24.36
C SER A 173 -16.19 -12.82 23.63
N ASP A 174 -17.28 -12.05 23.61
CA ASP A 174 -18.57 -12.40 23.02
C ASP A 174 -18.73 -11.88 21.58
N VAL A 175 -17.69 -11.29 20.99
CA VAL A 175 -17.66 -10.93 19.57
C VAL A 175 -16.75 -11.89 18.80
N ASP A 176 -17.17 -12.25 17.59
CA ASP A 176 -16.35 -13.06 16.70
C ASP A 176 -15.20 -12.21 16.11
N PRO A 177 -13.94 -12.65 16.23
CA PRO A 177 -12.79 -11.89 15.71
C PRO A 177 -12.83 -11.64 14.20
N LYS A 178 -13.33 -12.61 13.42
CA LYS A 178 -13.39 -12.51 11.95
C LYS A 178 -14.50 -11.57 11.50
N LEU A 179 -15.67 -11.62 12.14
CA LEU A 179 -16.75 -10.65 11.89
C LEU A 179 -16.32 -9.23 12.30
N THR A 180 -15.62 -9.10 13.42
CA THR A 180 -15.08 -7.81 13.89
C THR A 180 -14.08 -7.23 12.89
N TYR A 181 -13.13 -8.04 12.41
CA TYR A 181 -12.22 -7.64 11.34
C TYR A 181 -12.97 -7.20 10.07
N ARG A 182 -13.95 -7.98 9.59
CA ARG A 182 -14.74 -7.63 8.40
C ARG A 182 -15.44 -6.29 8.56
N MET A 183 -16.05 -6.03 9.71
CA MET A 183 -16.68 -4.74 10.01
C MET A 183 -15.68 -3.58 9.93
N ILE A 184 -14.50 -3.71 10.55
CA ILE A 184 -13.45 -2.68 10.54
C ILE A 184 -12.94 -2.47 9.10
N ARG A 185 -12.59 -3.56 8.41
CA ARG A 185 -12.12 -3.55 7.02
C ARG A 185 -13.10 -2.85 6.09
N ASP A 186 -14.39 -3.20 6.15
CA ASP A 186 -15.42 -2.67 5.27
C ASP A 186 -15.64 -1.17 5.51
N THR A 187 -15.44 -0.72 6.75
CA THR A 187 -15.50 0.70 7.13
C THR A 187 -14.35 1.51 6.51
N VAL A 188 -13.13 1.00 6.56
CA VAL A 188 -11.98 1.62 5.87
C VAL A 188 -12.21 1.59 4.35
N TRP A 189 -12.71 0.47 3.82
CA TRP A 189 -12.98 0.29 2.39
C TRP A 189 -14.01 1.28 1.85
N VAL A 190 -15.14 1.44 2.54
CA VAL A 190 -16.20 2.38 2.10
C VAL A 190 -15.77 3.84 2.24
N THR A 191 -14.86 4.13 3.18
CA THR A 191 -14.30 5.48 3.37
C THR A 191 -13.62 5.99 2.11
N ALA A 192 -12.91 5.13 1.37
CA ALA A 192 -12.24 5.50 0.13
C ALA A 192 -13.19 6.13 -0.92
N ARG A 193 -14.50 5.82 -0.86
CA ARG A 193 -15.49 6.33 -1.82
C ARG A 193 -15.88 7.78 -1.61
N TRP A 194 -15.82 8.28 -0.38
CA TRP A 194 -16.25 9.63 -0.03
C TRP A 194 -15.14 10.50 0.55
N PHE A 195 -14.02 9.90 0.98
CA PHE A 195 -12.89 10.64 1.51
C PHE A 195 -12.27 11.58 0.47
N ARG A 196 -12.01 12.80 0.93
CA ARG A 196 -11.47 13.90 0.17
C ARG A 196 -10.20 14.40 0.87
N PRO A 197 -8.99 14.24 0.28
CA PRO A 197 -7.75 14.71 0.87
C PRO A 197 -7.73 16.23 1.11
N ASP A 198 -8.48 16.99 0.31
CA ASP A 198 -8.68 18.44 0.41
C ASP A 198 -9.80 18.85 1.40
N GLY A 199 -10.37 17.87 2.12
CA GLY A 199 -11.46 18.06 3.06
C GLY A 199 -11.02 18.57 4.45
N HIS A 200 -11.98 18.71 5.35
CA HIS A 200 -11.76 19.21 6.71
C HIS A 200 -11.08 18.21 7.65
N LEU A 201 -11.05 16.93 7.27
CA LEU A 201 -10.50 15.82 8.05
C LEU A 201 -9.41 15.14 7.23
N ASP A 202 -8.21 15.05 7.79
CA ASP A 202 -7.16 14.20 7.25
C ASP A 202 -7.34 12.73 7.67
N THR A 203 -6.52 11.84 7.12
CA THR A 203 -6.58 10.40 7.39
C THR A 203 -6.25 10.05 8.84
N GLY A 204 -5.44 10.86 9.53
CA GLY A 204 -5.08 10.66 10.94
C GLY A 204 -6.25 10.98 11.87
N ALA A 205 -6.86 12.15 11.71
CA ALA A 205 -8.05 12.55 12.45
C ALA A 205 -9.22 11.58 12.21
N LEU A 206 -9.35 11.06 10.98
CA LEU A 206 -10.35 10.05 10.67
C LEU A 206 -10.05 8.73 11.39
N ALA A 207 -8.81 8.26 11.35
CA ALA A 207 -8.41 7.05 12.07
C ALA A 207 -8.66 7.18 13.58
N ASP A 208 -8.30 8.32 14.18
CA ASP A 208 -8.51 8.56 15.62
C ASP A 208 -10.00 8.58 15.98
N HIS A 209 -10.85 9.16 15.12
CA HIS A 209 -12.31 9.09 15.29
C HIS A 209 -12.81 7.65 15.25
N PHE A 210 -12.36 6.84 14.28
CA PHE A 210 -12.75 5.43 14.17
C PHE A 210 -12.23 4.59 15.33
N VAL A 211 -10.99 4.79 15.78
CA VAL A 211 -10.42 4.13 16.96
C VAL A 211 -11.27 4.45 18.20
N LYS A 212 -11.67 5.71 18.38
CA LYS A 212 -12.54 6.12 19.48
C LYS A 212 -13.88 5.38 19.45
N VAL A 213 -14.58 5.39 18.30
CA VAL A 213 -15.88 4.70 18.19
C VAL A 213 -15.74 3.18 18.32
N LEU A 214 -14.66 2.59 17.78
CA LEU A 214 -14.39 1.15 17.84
C LEU A 214 -14.26 0.65 19.28
N PHE A 215 -13.56 1.40 20.13
CA PHE A 215 -13.28 0.98 21.49
C PHE A 215 -14.23 1.53 22.55
N ASP A 216 -14.74 2.74 22.33
CA ASP A 216 -15.52 3.46 23.34
C ASP A 216 -17.03 3.48 23.00
N GLY A 217 -17.40 3.10 21.77
CA GLY A 217 -18.78 3.08 21.30
C GLY A 217 -19.38 4.46 21.05
N LEU A 218 -20.70 4.50 20.81
CA LEU A 218 -21.48 5.73 20.61
C LEU A 218 -22.37 6.10 21.80
N ALA A 219 -22.56 5.18 22.74
CA ALA A 219 -23.42 5.43 23.89
C ALA A 219 -22.75 6.46 24.81
N SER A 220 -23.43 7.56 25.08
CA SER A 220 -23.10 8.41 26.23
C SER A 220 -23.21 7.52 27.47
N GLY A 221 -22.14 7.41 28.25
CA GLY A 221 -22.17 6.61 29.47
C GLY A 221 -23.16 7.20 30.46
N ASP A 222 -24.42 6.78 30.43
CA ASP A 222 -25.39 7.09 31.47
C ASP A 222 -25.31 6.03 32.57
N GLU A 223 -24.62 6.49 33.63
CA GLU A 223 -24.86 6.26 35.05
C GLU A 223 -24.69 4.85 35.63
N THR A 224 -23.53 4.71 36.26
CA THR A 224 -23.45 4.20 37.63
C THR A 224 -24.49 4.93 38.52
N GLY A 225 -25.62 4.28 38.78
CA GLY A 225 -26.59 4.69 39.81
C GLY A 225 -27.82 3.77 39.77
N GLY A 226 -28.14 2.95 40.77
CA GLY A 226 -27.62 2.77 42.11
C GLY A 226 -28.28 1.53 42.73
N SER A 227 -27.63 1.04 43.78
CA SER A 227 -28.05 0.03 44.77
C SER A 227 -29.54 -0.37 44.79
N ARG A 228 -29.80 -1.68 44.64
CA ARG A 228 -30.18 -2.56 45.77
C ARG A 228 -30.05 -4.03 45.40
#